data_AF-A0A1F9BRT3-F1
#
_entry.id   AF-A0A1F9BRT3-F1
#
_cell.length_a   1.000
_cell.length_b   1.000
_cell.length_c   1.000
_cell.angle_alpha   90.00
_cell.angle_beta   90.00
_cell.angle_gamma   90.00
#
_symmetry.space_group_name_H-M   'P 1'
#
loop_
_entity.id
_entity.type
_entity.pdbx_description
1 polymer ?
#
loop_
_entity_poly.entity_id
_entity_poly.type
_entity_poly.pdbx_seq_one_letter_code
_entity_poly.pdbx_strand_id
1 'polypeptide(L)' 'MQPCRAIIDEELRKLLQWADGRLELYDLQNDYAEAHNLISHADWKAQAEHLQNKLEEILGPFVLKPGETASNSGKLN' A
#
# COMPACT_ATOMS: atom_id res chain seq x y z
N MET A 1 12.51 -4.90 -2.69
CA MET A 1 12.07 -3.82 -3.62
C MET A 1 11.86 -2.55 -2.82
N GLN A 2 11.82 -1.37 -3.43
CA GLN A 2 11.53 -0.09 -2.75
C GLN A 2 10.07 0.31 -3.05
N PRO A 3 9.32 0.87 -2.09
CA PRO A 3 8.00 1.43 -2.39
C PRO A 3 8.17 2.60 -3.35
N CYS A 4 7.31 2.70 -4.35
CA CYS A 4 7.41 3.79 -5.32
C CYS A 4 6.54 4.99 -4.96
N ARG A 5 5.51 4.81 -4.12
CA ARG A 5 4.71 5.91 -3.57
C ARG A 5 4.30 5.59 -2.14
N ALA A 6 4.20 6.63 -1.31
CA ALA A 6 3.80 6.52 0.08
C ALA A 6 2.99 7.76 0.48
N ILE A 7 2.01 7.58 1.35
CA ILE A 7 1.31 8.66 2.06
C ILE A 7 1.14 8.28 3.52
N ILE A 8 1.26 9.27 4.40
CA ILE A 8 0.95 9.17 5.82
C ILE A 8 -0.05 10.28 6.13
N ASP A 9 -1.17 9.95 6.76
CA ASP A 9 -2.14 10.96 7.20
C ASP A 9 -1.87 11.46 8.63
N GLU A 10 -2.73 12.36 9.08
CA GLU A 10 -2.65 13.01 10.40
C GLU A 10 -2.88 12.03 11.56
N GLU A 11 -3.54 10.90 11.32
CA GLU A 11 -3.74 9.82 12.29
C GLU A 11 -2.61 8.78 12.29
N LEU A 12 -1.51 9.08 11.59
CA LEU A 12 -0.36 8.20 11.43
C LEU A 12 -0.72 6.87 10.73
N ARG A 13 -1.69 6.90 9.81
CA ARG A 13 -1.97 5.78 8.91
C ARG A 13 -1.11 5.91 7.67
N LYS A 14 -0.32 4.88 7.39
CA LYS A 14 0.62 4.85 6.27
C LYS A 14 0.14 3.88 5.21
N LEU A 15 -0.06 4.37 3.98
CA LEU A 15 -0.27 3.52 2.80
C LEU A 15 0.99 3.53 1.94
N LEU A 16 1.47 2.34 1.58
CA LEU A 16 2.52 2.12 0.59
C LEU A 16 1.94 1.53 -0.70
N GLN A 17 2.30 2.11 -1.84
CA GLN A 17 2.06 1.53 -3.16
C GLN A 17 3.39 1.12 -3.79
N TRP A 18 3.53 -0.17 -4.05
CA TRP A 18 4.72 -0.81 -4.61
C TRP A 18 4.70 -0.76 -6.13
N ALA A 19 5.89 -0.90 -6.75
CA ALA A 19 6.05 -0.77 -8.20
C ALA A 19 5.26 -1.82 -8.99
N ASP A 20 4.98 -2.95 -8.34
CA ASP A 20 4.19 -4.06 -8.88
C ASP A 20 2.67 -3.92 -8.62
N GLY A 21 2.23 -2.78 -8.06
CA GLY A 21 0.83 -2.51 -7.76
C GLY A 21 0.34 -3.08 -6.44
N ARG A 22 1.19 -3.79 -5.68
CA ARG A 22 0.83 -4.23 -4.33
C ARG A 22 0.60 -3.01 -3.43
N LEU A 23 -0.35 -3.12 -2.52
CA LEU A 23 -0.62 -2.14 -1.48
C LEU A 23 -0.28 -2.74 -0.11
N GLU A 24 0.22 -1.90 0.79
CA GLU A 24 0.37 -2.22 2.20
C GLU A 24 -0.14 -1.05 3.03
N LEU A 25 -0.82 -1.35 4.13
CA LEU A 25 -1.38 -0.37 5.05
C LEU A 25 -0.85 -0.64 6.45
N TYR A 26 -0.35 0.40 7.12
CA TYR A 26 0.19 0.31 8.47
C TYR A 26 -0.44 1.36 9.38
N ASP A 27 -0.69 0.95 10.62
CA ASP A 27 -1.09 1.82 11.72
C ASP A 27 0.16 2.18 12.54
N LEU A 28 0.77 3.33 12.27
CA LEU A 28 1.98 3.73 13.01
C LEU A 28 1.66 4.28 14.41
N GLN A 29 0.38 4.54 14.72
CA GLN A 29 -0.05 4.97 16.03
C GLN A 29 0.05 3.82 17.05
N ASN A 30 -0.35 2.61 16.64
CA ASN A 30 -0.33 1.41 17.49
C ASN A 30 0.81 0.44 17.15
N ASP A 31 1.34 0.50 15.93
CA ASP A 31 2.42 -0.35 15.42
C ASP A 31 3.45 0.47 14.63
N TYR A 32 4.22 1.29 15.35
CA TYR A 32 5.28 2.12 14.78
C TYR A 32 6.38 1.32 14.04
N ALA A 33 6.55 0.05 14.39
CA ALA A 33 7.53 -0.83 13.76
C ALA A 33 7.03 -1.42 12.43
N GLU A 34 5.79 -1.14 12.03
CA GLU A 34 5.18 -1.63 10.78
C GLU A 34 5.18 -3.17 10.69
N ALA A 35 5.00 -3.85 11.82
CA ALA A 35 5.05 -5.31 11.88
C ALA A 35 3.81 -5.97 11.24
N HIS A 36 2.66 -5.27 11.25
CA HIS A 36 1.38 -5.81 10.78
C HIS A 36 0.85 -5.01 9.58
N ASN A 37 0.83 -5.64 8.42
CA ASN A 37 0.15 -5.10 7.25
C ASN A 37 -1.37 -5.33 7.34
N LEU A 38 -2.13 -4.24 7.37
CA LEU A 38 -3.57 -4.21 7.58
C LEU A 38 -4.39 -4.21 6.28
N ILE A 39 -3.74 -4.27 5.10
CA ILE A 39 -4.42 -4.08 3.80
C ILE A 39 -5.56 -5.07 3.53
N SER A 40 -5.49 -6.28 4.11
CA SER A 40 -6.51 -7.33 3.97
C SER A 40 -7.55 -7.34 5.09
N HIS A 41 -7.44 -6.48 6.10
CA HIS A 41 -8.39 -6.42 7.21
C HIS A 41 -9.63 -5.62 6.81
N ALA A 42 -10.82 -6.22 6.96
CA ALA A 42 -12.08 -5.62 6.50
C ALA A 42 -12.35 -4.24 7.14
N ASP A 43 -12.05 -4.09 8.43
CA ASP A 43 -12.27 -2.84 9.17
C ASP A 43 -11.41 -1.67 8.65
N TRP A 44 -10.31 -1.99 7.96
CA TRP A 44 -9.34 -1.01 7.44
C TRP A 44 -9.54 -0.69 5.96
N LYS A 45 -10.49 -1.35 5.28
CA LYS A 45 -10.72 -1.18 3.85
C LYS A 45 -11.02 0.27 3.47
N ALA A 46 -11.92 0.93 4.21
CA ALA A 46 -12.30 2.32 3.95
C ALA A 46 -11.11 3.28 4.09
N GLN A 47 -10.23 3.03 5.08
CA GLN A 47 -9.02 3.82 5.28
C GLN A 47 -8.02 3.62 4.15
N ALA A 48 -7.83 2.37 3.69
CA ALA A 48 -6.96 2.07 2.55
C ALA A 48 -7.43 2.80 1.27
N GLU A 49 -8.73 2.72 0.96
CA GLU A 49 -9.33 3.38 -0.20
C GLU A 49 -9.19 4.91 -0.10
N HIS A 50 -9.44 5.49 1.07
CA HIS A 50 -9.26 6.93 1.32
C HIS A 50 -7.83 7.40 1.05
N LEU A 51 -6.83 6.70 1.60
CA LEU A 51 -5.43 7.04 1.40
C LEU A 51 -4.99 6.82 -0.05
N GLN A 52 -5.50 5.79 -0.71
CA GLN A 52 -5.21 5.54 -2.13
C GLN A 52 -5.75 6.68 -3.00
N ASN A 53 -7.00 7.10 -2.77
CA ASN A 53 -7.60 8.22 -3.49
C ASN A 53 -6.79 9.51 -3.28
N LYS A 54 -6.40 9.83 -2.05
CA LYS A 54 -5.52 10.98 -1.77
C LYS A 54 -4.18 10.89 -2.50
N LEU A 55 -3.57 9.70 -2.52
CA LEU A 55 -2.31 9.48 -3.21
C LEU A 55 -2.45 9.71 -4.73
N GLU A 56 -3.56 9.27 -5.32
CA GLU A 56 -3.89 9.50 -6.74
C GLU A 56 -4.24 10.97 -7.03
N GLU A 57 -4.90 11.67 -6.11
CA GLU A 57 -5.16 13.12 -6.23
C GLU A 57 -3.85 13.93 -6.25
N ILE A 58 -2.87 13.56 -5.42
CA ILE A 58 -1.59 14.29 -5.30
C ILE A 58 -0.63 13.94 -6.43
N LEU A 59 -0.51 12.65 -6.78
CA LEU A 59 0.53 12.15 -7.69
C LEU A 59 0.01 11.74 -9.06
N GLY A 60 -1.31 11.79 -9.27
CA GLY A 60 -1.97 11.25 -10.45
C GLY A 60 -2.12 9.72 -10.41
N PRO A 61 -2.80 9.15 -11.43
CA PRO A 61 -3.09 7.71 -11.47
C PRO A 61 -1.82 6.86 -11.43
N PHE A 62 -1.94 5.67 -10.84
CA PHE A 62 -0.86 4.69 -10.87
C PHE A 62 -0.94 3.85 -12.15
N VAL A 63 0.11 3.91 -12.97
CA VAL A 63 0.17 3.18 -14.24
C VAL A 63 1.21 2.07 -14.11
N LEU A 64 0.74 0.82 -14.11
CA LEU A 64 1.62 -0.35 -14.26
C LEU A 64 2.17 -0.37 -15.68
N LYS A 65 3.49 -0.47 -15.84
CA LYS A 65 4.05 -0.67 -17.18
C LYS A 65 3.66 -2.06 -17.67
N PRO A 66 3.19 -2.20 -18.92
CA PRO A 66 2.93 -3.51 -19.50
C PRO A 66 4.19 -4.40 -19.40
N GLY A 67 4.09 -5.53 -18.69
CA GLY A 67 5.19 -6.47 -18.47
C GLY A 67 5.71 -6.53 -17.03
N GLU A 68 5.38 -5.58 -16.16
CA GLU A 68 5.63 -5.66 -14.71
C GLU A 68 4.44 -6.38 -14.05
N THR A 69 4.54 -7.70 -13.89
CA THR A 69 3.58 -8.46 -13.06
C THR A 69 4.10 -8.54 -11.64
N ALA A 70 3.20 -8.38 -10.66
CA ALA A 70 3.46 -8.78 -9.28
C ALA A 70 4.00 -10.21 -9.27
N SER A 71 5.26 -10.34 -8.85
CA SER A 71 5.96 -11.62 -8.82
C SER A 71 5.30 -12.56 -7.81
N ASN A 72 4.31 -13.32 -8.27
CA ASN A 72 3.88 -14.55 -7.62
C ASN A 72 4.80 -15.67 -8.09
N SER A 73 5.95 -15.81 -7.44
CA SER A 73 6.79 -17.01 -7.54
C SER A 73 6.58 -17.90 -6.32
N GLY A 74 5.33 -18.33 -6.11
CA GLY A 74 5.05 -19.56 -5.38
C GLY A 74 5.46 -20.76 -6.24
N LYS A 75 6.71 -21.21 -6.11
CA LYS A 75 7.06 -22.59 -6.46
C LYS A 75 6.95 -23.42 -5.18
N LEU A 76 5.86 -24.17 -5.08
CA LEU A 76 5.78 -25.38 -4.28
C LEU A 76 6.85 -26.35 -4.82
N ASN A 77 7.81 -26.71 -3.97
CA ASN A 77 8.59 -27.94 -4.11
C ASN A 77 8.01 -28.96 -3.12
#